data_AF-A0A661LMM0-F1
#
_entry.id   AF-A0A661LMM0-F1
#
_cell.length_a   1.000
_cell.length_b   1.000
_cell.length_c   1.000
_cell.angle_alpha   90.00
_cell.angle_beta   90.00
_cell.angle_gamma   90.00
#
_symmetry.space_group_name_H-M   'P 1'
#
loop_
_entity.id
_entity.type
_entity.pdbx_description
1 polymer ?
#
loop_
_entity_poly.entity_id
_entity_poly.type
_entity_poly.pdbx_seq_one_letter_code
_entity_poly.pdbx_strand_id
1 'polypeptide(L)'
;MLDRALKGGKGYWSWIVFLLFVIGVGFVTFLYQDRMGPIVTGLGRDVSWGLYIGQYAYFVGIAAGAVMVIMPLYLHNYKAFARISVLADFLGVAAIIMVGLFVFVDLGKVTRILNIAIFGQPKSILFWNMIILNGYMILCLLIGWNVLSAERKGLPHPKWVTFLIYLSIPWAFSIHTSTAFVFAGLPGRHFWLSAIMAPRFLSSAFCSGPAFLFITCMIMKKVSSFDPGDEQMKTLGGIIAYAFIINTFFFMVELFTAFYSSIPQAMDPFIYLFTGLHGHGGFVPWMWTYVFFTICALILLIIPSTRRNLETLTVACGAVLISTWIDKGLSMVPGGFIPDPFGKVFEYSPTAIEIIITIGIYAAGFFVITVLFKTAISIKKEIA
;
A
#
# COMPACT_ATOMS: atom_id res chain seq x y z
N MET A 1 -14.00 24.07 1.34
CA MET A 1 -13.46 23.12 0.33
C MET A 1 -14.20 21.78 0.43
N LEU A 2 -14.35 21.18 1.63
CA LEU A 2 -15.11 19.93 1.80
C LEU A 2 -16.60 20.02 1.44
N ASP A 3 -17.18 21.22 1.46
CA ASP A 3 -18.53 21.49 0.94
C ASP A 3 -18.71 21.03 -0.52
N ARG A 4 -17.62 20.94 -1.29
CA ARG A 4 -17.62 20.40 -2.67
C ARG A 4 -17.87 18.90 -2.72
N ALA A 5 -17.45 18.14 -1.71
CA ALA A 5 -17.75 16.71 -1.62
C ALA A 5 -19.24 16.45 -1.42
N LEU A 6 -19.96 17.39 -0.80
CA LEU A 6 -21.41 17.31 -0.61
C LEU A 6 -22.21 17.68 -1.87
N LYS A 7 -21.55 17.96 -3.00
CA LYS A 7 -22.19 18.31 -4.27
C LYS A 7 -21.85 17.27 -5.34
N GLY A 8 -22.81 16.40 -5.66
CA GLY A 8 -22.64 15.33 -6.64
C GLY A 8 -23.94 14.93 -7.34
N GLY A 9 -23.79 14.33 -8.53
CA GLY A 9 -24.92 13.73 -9.25
C GLY A 9 -25.32 12.38 -8.67
N LYS A 10 -26.36 11.76 -9.24
CA LYS A 10 -26.91 10.47 -8.76
C LYS A 10 -25.83 9.37 -8.67
N GLY A 11 -25.00 9.21 -9.70
CA GLY A 11 -23.94 8.19 -9.70
C GLY A 11 -22.90 8.35 -8.59
N TYR A 12 -22.54 9.58 -8.24
CA TYR A 12 -21.64 9.86 -7.11
C TYR A 12 -22.26 9.43 -5.79
N TRP A 13 -23.52 9.81 -5.54
CA TRP A 13 -24.21 9.45 -4.31
C TRP A 13 -24.50 7.96 -4.21
N SER A 14 -24.87 7.29 -5.32
CA SER A 14 -25.01 5.84 -5.37
C SER A 14 -23.72 5.13 -4.98
N TRP A 15 -22.58 5.61 -5.48
CA TRP A 15 -21.26 5.07 -5.11
C TRP A 15 -20.93 5.30 -3.63
N ILE A 16 -21.20 6.50 -3.09
CA ILE A 16 -21.00 6.80 -1.66
C ILE A 16 -21.86 5.91 -0.77
N VAL A 17 -23.15 5.74 -1.09
CA VAL A 17 -24.06 4.88 -0.33
C VAL A 17 -23.62 3.42 -0.39
N PHE A 18 -23.20 2.95 -1.56
CA PHE A 18 -22.64 1.61 -1.72
C PHE A 18 -21.40 1.39 -0.82
N LEU A 19 -20.45 2.34 -0.82
CA LEU A 19 -19.27 2.25 0.03
C LEU A 19 -19.64 2.25 1.52
N LEU A 20 -20.55 3.13 1.95
CA LEU A 20 -21.03 3.17 3.34
C LEU A 20 -21.73 1.86 3.76
N PHE A 21 -22.50 1.26 2.86
CA PHE A 21 -23.10 -0.06 3.10
C PHE A 21 -22.03 -1.14 3.32
N VAL A 22 -21.03 -1.22 2.45
CA VAL A 22 -19.93 -2.20 2.57
C VAL A 22 -19.10 -1.97 3.84
N ILE A 23 -18.82 -0.70 4.19
CA ILE A 23 -18.20 -0.32 5.47
C ILE A 23 -19.06 -0.81 6.64
N GLY A 24 -20.37 -0.62 6.58
CA GLY A 24 -21.31 -1.08 7.61
C GLY A 24 -21.26 -2.60 7.81
N VAL A 25 -21.26 -3.38 6.73
CA VAL A 25 -21.12 -4.85 6.78
C VAL A 25 -19.79 -5.26 7.41
N GLY A 26 -18.68 -4.63 6.98
CA GLY A 26 -17.35 -4.88 7.56
C GLY A 26 -17.28 -4.53 9.04
N PHE A 27 -17.87 -3.40 9.45
CA PHE A 27 -17.91 -2.95 10.84
C PHE A 27 -18.72 -3.90 11.73
N VAL A 28 -19.92 -4.31 11.29
CA VAL A 28 -20.74 -5.29 12.04
C VAL A 28 -20.01 -6.62 12.18
N THR A 29 -19.33 -7.07 11.13
CA THR A 29 -18.52 -8.29 11.17
C THR A 29 -17.33 -8.16 12.11
N PHE A 30 -16.69 -6.99 12.16
CA PHE A 30 -15.65 -6.69 13.14
C PHE A 30 -16.19 -6.69 14.58
N LEU A 31 -17.39 -6.16 14.84
CA LEU A 31 -18.00 -6.25 16.17
C LEU A 31 -18.23 -7.70 16.63
N TYR A 32 -18.49 -8.62 15.70
CA TYR A 32 -18.53 -10.05 15.99
C TYR A 32 -17.14 -10.58 16.35
N GLN A 33 -16.10 -10.23 15.59
CA GLN A 33 -14.71 -10.61 15.90
C GLN A 33 -14.22 -10.07 17.24
N ASP A 34 -14.50 -8.80 17.57
CA ASP A 34 -14.09 -8.19 18.85
C ASP A 34 -14.72 -8.91 20.07
N ARG A 35 -15.98 -9.37 19.92
CA ARG A 35 -16.68 -10.13 20.97
C ARG A 35 -16.18 -11.56 21.14
N MET A 36 -15.97 -12.26 20.03
CA MET A 36 -15.53 -13.65 20.05
C MET A 36 -14.01 -13.79 20.25
N GLY A 37 -13.27 -12.71 20.02
CA GLY A 37 -11.82 -12.67 19.96
C GLY A 37 -11.25 -13.22 18.64
N PRO A 38 -9.91 -13.23 18.49
CA PRO A 38 -9.24 -13.67 17.25
C PRO A 38 -9.50 -15.13 16.84
N ILE A 39 -10.18 -15.94 17.66
CA ILE A 39 -10.51 -17.34 17.36
C ILE A 39 -11.38 -17.53 16.11
N VAL A 40 -12.09 -16.48 15.67
CA VAL A 40 -12.90 -16.50 14.45
C VAL A 40 -12.09 -16.24 13.18
N THR A 41 -10.79 -15.93 13.32
CA THR A 41 -9.84 -15.76 12.21
C THR A 41 -9.15 -17.09 11.91
N GLY A 42 -8.42 -17.14 10.79
CA GLY A 42 -7.54 -18.26 10.46
C GLY A 42 -6.22 -18.24 11.24
N LEU A 43 -6.01 -17.22 12.08
CA LEU A 43 -4.78 -17.06 12.86
C LEU A 43 -4.66 -18.15 13.91
N GLY A 44 -3.42 -18.50 14.21
CA GLY A 44 -3.07 -19.47 15.24
C GLY A 44 -1.93 -19.00 16.11
N ARG A 45 -1.50 -19.87 17.02
CA ARG A 45 -0.32 -19.62 17.85
C ARG A 45 0.95 -19.50 17.00
N ASP A 46 1.08 -20.33 15.97
CA ASP A 46 2.29 -20.45 15.16
C ASP A 46 2.31 -19.45 13.98
N VAL A 47 1.13 -19.08 13.47
CA VAL A 47 0.91 -18.00 12.48
C VAL A 47 0.01 -16.93 13.10
N SER A 48 0.63 -15.96 13.78
CA SER A 48 -0.10 -14.95 14.55
C SER A 48 -0.45 -13.69 13.76
N TRP A 49 0.14 -13.49 12.58
CA TRP A 49 -0.31 -12.47 11.63
C TRP A 49 -0.57 -13.08 10.26
N GLY A 50 -1.62 -12.60 9.61
CA GLY A 50 -2.10 -13.10 8.32
C GLY A 50 -2.56 -11.95 7.43
N LEU A 51 -3.79 -12.04 6.92
CA LEU A 51 -4.35 -11.13 5.92
C LEU A 51 -4.29 -9.67 6.37
N TYR A 52 -4.69 -9.34 7.60
CA TYR A 52 -4.72 -7.94 8.06
C TYR A 52 -3.35 -7.28 8.03
N ILE A 53 -2.34 -7.89 8.63
CA ILE A 53 -0.98 -7.34 8.67
C ILE A 53 -0.32 -7.40 7.28
N GLY A 54 -0.67 -8.40 6.46
CA GLY A 54 -0.30 -8.42 5.04
C GLY A 54 -0.83 -7.18 4.30
N GLN A 55 -2.11 -6.87 4.44
CA GLN A 55 -2.70 -5.67 3.83
C GLN A 55 -2.12 -4.39 4.40
N TYR A 56 -1.91 -4.30 5.71
CA TYR A 56 -1.16 -3.21 6.33
C TYR A 56 0.19 -2.99 5.63
N ALA A 57 1.02 -4.02 5.47
CA ALA A 57 2.33 -3.90 4.84
C ALA A 57 2.24 -3.47 3.36
N TYR A 58 1.20 -3.90 2.66
CA TYR A 58 0.95 -3.53 1.27
C TYR A 58 0.49 -2.07 1.13
N PHE A 59 -0.47 -1.62 1.95
CA PHE A 59 -1.01 -0.26 1.85
C PHE A 59 -0.07 0.81 2.41
N VAL A 60 0.86 0.47 3.31
CA VAL A 60 2.01 1.35 3.57
C VAL A 60 2.76 1.61 2.24
N GLY A 61 2.90 0.58 1.40
CA GLY A 61 3.44 0.64 0.02
C GLY A 61 2.76 1.68 -0.83
N ILE A 62 1.44 1.59 -0.90
CA ILE A 62 0.61 2.51 -1.68
C ILE A 62 0.74 3.94 -1.15
N ALA A 63 0.83 4.12 0.18
CA ALA A 63 0.90 5.43 0.79
C ALA A 63 2.13 6.25 0.36
N ALA A 64 3.31 5.62 0.24
CA ALA A 64 4.50 6.33 -0.22
C ALA A 64 4.51 6.65 -1.72
N GLY A 65 3.51 6.21 -2.50
CA GLY A 65 3.43 6.51 -3.93
C GLY A 65 3.49 8.01 -4.24
N ALA A 66 3.05 8.86 -3.29
CA ALA A 66 3.15 10.31 -3.40
C ALA A 66 4.58 10.81 -3.63
N VAL A 67 5.57 10.19 -2.99
CA VAL A 67 6.98 10.62 -3.10
C VAL A 67 7.52 10.49 -4.51
N MET A 68 7.01 9.51 -5.29
CA MET A 68 7.42 9.29 -6.67
C MET A 68 6.90 10.35 -7.64
N VAL A 69 5.91 11.14 -7.19
CA VAL A 69 5.44 12.35 -7.90
C VAL A 69 6.13 13.61 -7.34
N ILE A 70 6.29 13.68 -6.02
CA ILE A 70 6.89 14.83 -5.35
C ILE A 70 8.37 15.00 -5.71
N MET A 71 9.17 13.92 -5.75
CA MET A 71 10.60 14.02 -6.07
C MET A 71 10.86 14.61 -7.45
N PRO A 72 10.27 14.12 -8.57
CA PRO A 72 10.47 14.76 -9.87
C PRO A 72 9.97 16.20 -9.91
N LEU A 73 8.84 16.49 -9.27
CA LEU A 73 8.27 17.84 -9.25
C LEU A 73 9.19 18.86 -8.57
N TYR A 74 9.73 18.53 -7.38
CA TYR A 74 10.47 19.49 -6.55
C TYR A 74 11.99 19.36 -6.65
N LEU A 75 12.54 18.16 -6.84
CA LEU A 75 14.00 17.96 -6.97
C LEU A 75 14.49 18.12 -8.41
N HIS A 76 13.64 17.78 -9.40
CA HIS A 76 13.99 17.84 -10.82
C HIS A 76 13.21 18.90 -11.59
N ASN A 77 12.40 19.73 -10.90
CA ASN A 77 11.58 20.80 -11.49
C ASN A 77 10.66 20.30 -12.62
N TYR A 78 10.19 19.05 -12.56
CA TYR A 78 9.31 18.47 -13.57
C TYR A 78 7.86 18.88 -13.33
N LYS A 79 7.50 20.08 -13.83
CA LYS A 79 6.23 20.77 -13.54
C LYS A 79 4.98 20.01 -13.98
N ALA A 80 5.06 19.09 -14.94
CA ALA A 80 3.92 18.29 -15.39
C ALA A 80 3.28 17.49 -14.24
N PHE A 81 4.08 17.09 -13.24
CA PHE A 81 3.61 16.33 -12.08
C PHE A 81 2.78 17.17 -11.09
N ALA A 82 2.82 18.51 -11.16
CA ALA A 82 1.97 19.37 -10.33
C ALA A 82 0.46 19.08 -10.53
N ARG A 83 0.07 18.60 -11.71
CA ARG A 83 -1.32 18.27 -12.02
C ARG A 83 -1.87 17.10 -11.19
N ILE A 84 -0.99 16.18 -10.80
CA ILE A 84 -1.34 14.94 -10.09
C ILE A 84 -0.77 14.87 -8.66
N SER A 85 0.06 15.82 -8.24
CA SER A 85 0.70 15.81 -6.91
C SER A 85 -0.31 15.80 -5.76
N VAL A 86 -1.31 16.68 -5.80
CA VAL A 86 -2.38 16.74 -4.79
C VAL A 86 -3.16 15.42 -4.70
N LEU A 87 -3.41 14.76 -5.83
CA LEU A 87 -4.08 13.46 -5.85
C LEU A 87 -3.20 12.38 -5.23
N ALA A 88 -1.88 12.45 -5.45
CA ALA A 88 -0.92 11.53 -4.87
C ALA A 88 -0.86 11.67 -3.33
N ASP A 89 -0.84 12.91 -2.80
CA ASP A 89 -0.89 13.16 -1.35
C ASP A 89 -2.19 12.65 -0.72
N PHE A 90 -3.34 12.90 -1.36
CA PHE A 90 -4.64 12.44 -0.86
C PHE A 90 -4.80 10.92 -0.94
N LEU A 91 -4.21 10.27 -1.95
CA LEU A 91 -4.08 8.82 -1.99
C LEU A 91 -3.27 8.32 -0.78
N GLY A 92 -2.16 8.99 -0.46
CA GLY A 92 -1.35 8.72 0.73
C GLY A 92 -2.18 8.72 2.02
N VAL A 93 -3.00 9.77 2.22
CA VAL A 93 -3.90 9.87 3.38
C VAL A 93 -4.89 8.71 3.45
N ALA A 94 -5.56 8.39 2.34
CA ALA A 94 -6.53 7.29 2.30
C ALA A 94 -5.87 5.93 2.57
N ALA A 95 -4.67 5.70 2.04
CA ALA A 95 -3.90 4.49 2.27
C ALA A 95 -3.48 4.34 3.75
N ILE A 96 -3.00 5.41 4.39
CA ILE A 96 -2.58 5.34 5.80
C ILE A 96 -3.78 5.15 6.74
N ILE A 97 -4.95 5.68 6.40
CA ILE A 97 -6.17 5.37 7.15
C ILE A 97 -6.49 3.88 7.08
N MET A 98 -6.41 3.25 5.90
CA MET A 98 -6.58 1.79 5.79
C MET A 98 -5.53 1.03 6.60
N VAL A 99 -4.27 1.44 6.54
CA VAL A 99 -3.16 0.88 7.35
C VAL A 99 -3.52 0.92 8.84
N GLY A 100 -4.01 2.06 9.34
CA GLY A 100 -4.45 2.18 10.73
C GLY A 100 -5.63 1.28 11.07
N LEU A 101 -6.61 1.15 10.17
CA LEU A 101 -7.75 0.24 10.34
C LEU A 101 -7.35 -1.23 10.34
N PHE A 102 -6.39 -1.64 9.50
CA PHE A 102 -5.86 -3.01 9.49
C PHE A 102 -5.17 -3.36 10.79
N VAL A 103 -4.35 -2.45 11.34
CA VAL A 103 -3.76 -2.65 12.67
C VAL A 103 -4.85 -2.68 13.73
N PHE A 104 -5.85 -1.80 13.65
CA PHE A 104 -6.94 -1.72 14.62
C PHE A 104 -7.72 -3.03 14.74
N VAL A 105 -8.09 -3.66 13.61
CA VAL A 105 -8.87 -4.90 13.63
C VAL A 105 -8.06 -6.14 14.01
N ASP A 106 -6.72 -6.06 13.89
CA ASP A 106 -5.78 -7.12 14.31
C ASP A 106 -5.54 -7.11 15.83
N LEU A 107 -5.83 -6.00 16.53
CA LEU A 107 -5.64 -5.90 17.97
C LEU A 107 -6.58 -6.84 18.74
N GLY A 108 -6.00 -7.74 19.53
CA GLY A 108 -6.79 -8.64 20.39
C GLY A 108 -7.57 -7.97 21.53
N LYS A 109 -7.27 -6.70 21.87
CA LYS A 109 -8.02 -5.90 22.87
C LYS A 109 -8.08 -4.42 22.45
N VAL A 110 -9.04 -4.10 21.60
CA VAL A 110 -9.20 -2.76 21.03
C VAL A 110 -9.48 -1.67 22.07
N THR A 111 -10.15 -2.02 23.19
CA THR A 111 -10.44 -1.09 24.31
C THR A 111 -9.20 -0.46 24.95
N ARG A 112 -8.01 -1.03 24.71
CA ARG A 112 -6.72 -0.54 25.24
C ARG A 112 -5.88 0.22 24.23
N ILE A 113 -6.40 0.54 23.05
CA ILE A 113 -5.59 1.17 21.98
C ILE A 113 -4.94 2.50 22.41
N LEU A 114 -5.62 3.28 23.26
CA LEU A 114 -5.07 4.54 23.80
C LEU A 114 -3.81 4.33 24.66
N ASN A 115 -3.62 3.14 25.24
CA ASN A 115 -2.42 2.82 26.01
C ASN A 115 -1.16 2.87 25.15
N ILE A 116 -1.27 2.63 23.83
CA ILE A 116 -0.12 2.72 22.91
C ILE A 116 0.40 4.17 22.86
N ALA A 117 -0.50 5.15 22.94
CA ALA A 117 -0.13 6.57 22.97
C ALA A 117 0.26 7.06 24.37
N ILE A 118 -0.49 6.65 25.42
CA ILE A 118 -0.27 7.12 26.80
C ILE A 118 0.97 6.48 27.44
N PHE A 119 1.15 5.17 27.24
CA PHE A 119 2.22 4.36 27.84
C PHE A 119 3.19 3.84 26.77
N GLY A 120 3.47 4.69 25.78
CA GLY A 120 4.34 4.35 24.65
C GLY A 120 5.70 3.79 25.10
N GLN A 121 6.20 2.78 24.38
CA GLN A 121 7.49 2.14 24.65
C GLN A 121 8.49 2.50 23.53
N PRO A 122 9.40 3.48 23.75
CA PRO A 122 10.38 3.90 22.73
C PRO A 122 11.35 2.81 22.30
N LYS A 123 11.48 1.72 23.06
CA LYS A 123 12.29 0.55 22.65
C LYS A 123 11.61 -0.32 21.59
N SER A 124 10.31 -0.12 21.33
CA SER A 124 9.55 -0.90 20.36
C SER A 124 9.54 -0.23 18.99
N ILE A 125 9.87 -0.99 17.95
CA ILE A 125 9.77 -0.52 16.56
C ILE A 125 8.32 -0.20 16.16
N LEU A 126 7.33 -0.93 16.71
CA LEU A 126 5.90 -0.68 16.46
C LEU A 126 5.47 0.71 16.97
N PHE A 127 6.05 1.17 18.09
CA PHE A 127 5.78 2.51 18.62
C PHE A 127 6.26 3.60 17.66
N TRP A 128 7.49 3.47 17.15
CA TRP A 128 8.03 4.41 16.16
C TRP A 128 7.29 4.34 14.83
N ASN A 129 6.93 3.14 14.39
CA ASN A 129 6.16 2.96 13.17
C ASN A 129 4.79 3.67 13.25
N MET A 130 4.10 3.59 14.39
CA MET A 130 2.87 4.37 14.63
C MET A 130 3.11 5.88 14.48
N ILE A 131 4.17 6.42 15.10
CA ILE A 131 4.49 7.86 15.02
C ILE A 131 4.80 8.26 13.58
N ILE A 132 5.63 7.48 12.89
CA ILE A 132 6.10 7.77 11.53
C ILE A 132 4.92 7.72 10.54
N LEU A 133 4.04 6.73 10.63
CA LEU A 133 2.86 6.63 9.77
C LEU A 133 1.88 7.78 9.97
N ASN A 134 1.53 8.09 11.22
CA ASN A 134 0.63 9.21 11.52
C ASN A 134 1.25 10.56 11.14
N GLY A 135 2.56 10.74 11.37
CA GLY A 135 3.30 11.92 10.94
C GLY A 135 3.26 12.12 9.43
N TYR A 136 3.44 11.03 8.65
CA TYR A 136 3.38 11.10 7.19
C TYR A 136 1.96 11.43 6.69
N MET A 137 0.93 10.86 7.31
CA MET A 137 -0.47 11.20 6.99
C MET A 137 -0.75 12.69 7.21
N ILE A 138 -0.29 13.24 8.33
CA ILE A 138 -0.43 14.68 8.63
C ILE A 138 0.33 15.51 7.60
N LEU A 139 1.55 15.12 7.22
CA LEU A 139 2.32 15.80 6.18
C LEU A 139 1.56 15.81 4.85
N CYS A 140 1.13 14.65 4.34
CA CYS A 140 0.37 14.56 3.09
C CYS A 140 -0.93 15.37 3.14
N LEU A 141 -1.65 15.34 4.25
CA LEU A 141 -2.88 16.11 4.41
C LEU A 141 -2.60 17.62 4.39
N LEU A 142 -1.61 18.10 5.15
CA LEU A 142 -1.26 19.52 5.20
C LEU A 142 -0.71 20.01 3.85
N ILE A 143 0.18 19.23 3.21
CA ILE A 143 0.76 19.56 1.91
C ILE A 143 -0.33 19.61 0.85
N GLY A 144 -1.06 18.51 0.65
CA GLY A 144 -2.11 18.41 -0.37
C GLY A 144 -3.19 19.49 -0.20
N TRP A 145 -3.62 19.75 1.04
CA TRP A 145 -4.63 20.76 1.31
C TRP A 145 -4.16 22.20 1.05
N ASN A 146 -2.95 22.55 1.48
CA ASN A 146 -2.43 23.92 1.30
C ASN A 146 -2.00 24.18 -0.14
N VAL A 147 -1.43 23.19 -0.84
CA VAL A 147 -1.15 23.30 -2.27
C VAL A 147 -2.44 23.53 -3.05
N LEU A 148 -3.48 22.71 -2.81
CA LEU A 148 -4.77 22.85 -3.48
C LEU A 148 -5.47 24.19 -3.17
N SER A 149 -5.37 24.66 -1.92
CA SER A 149 -5.91 25.96 -1.50
C SER A 149 -5.19 27.14 -2.17
N ALA A 150 -3.87 27.04 -2.34
CA ALA A 150 -3.07 28.05 -3.03
C ALA A 150 -3.36 28.06 -4.54
N GLU A 151 -3.41 26.88 -5.18
CA GLU A 151 -3.83 26.72 -6.58
C GLU A 151 -5.18 27.39 -6.83
N ARG A 152 -6.16 27.16 -5.95
CA ARG A 152 -7.50 27.78 -6.05
C ARG A 152 -7.45 29.31 -6.05
N LYS A 153 -6.53 29.90 -5.29
CA LYS A 153 -6.38 31.35 -5.19
C LYS A 153 -5.52 31.95 -6.32
N GLY A 154 -4.95 31.11 -7.18
CA GLY A 154 -3.95 31.55 -8.17
C GLY A 154 -2.66 32.08 -7.52
N LEU A 155 -2.38 31.67 -6.27
CA LEU A 155 -1.23 32.14 -5.50
C LEU A 155 -0.20 31.01 -5.32
N PRO A 156 1.10 31.33 -5.16
CA PRO A 156 2.06 30.34 -4.70
C PRO A 156 1.69 29.87 -3.29
N HIS A 157 1.94 28.59 -3.00
CA HIS A 157 1.77 28.07 -1.65
C HIS A 157 2.78 28.72 -0.69
N PRO A 158 2.44 28.87 0.60
CA PRO A 158 3.35 29.47 1.59
C PRO A 158 4.68 28.71 1.69
N LYS A 159 5.78 29.43 1.97
CA LYS A 159 7.14 28.85 2.08
C LYS A 159 7.26 27.73 3.13
N TRP A 160 6.46 27.75 4.19
CA TRP A 160 6.45 26.68 5.19
C TRP A 160 5.92 25.35 4.61
N VAL A 161 5.05 25.39 3.60
CA VAL A 161 4.57 24.19 2.90
C VAL A 161 5.71 23.59 2.07
N THR A 162 6.54 24.43 1.44
CA THR A 162 7.75 23.98 0.74
C THR A 162 8.70 23.23 1.68
N PHE A 163 8.87 23.72 2.91
CA PHE A 163 9.63 22.98 3.94
C PHE A 163 9.01 21.61 4.24
N LEU A 164 7.69 21.53 4.43
CA LEU A 164 7.02 20.25 4.67
C LEU A 164 7.15 19.27 3.48
N ILE A 165 7.13 19.78 2.25
CA ILE A 165 7.35 18.97 1.04
C ILE A 165 8.76 18.35 1.03
N TYR A 166 9.79 19.14 1.34
CA TYR A 166 11.14 18.59 1.43
C TYR A 166 11.28 17.63 2.61
N LEU A 167 10.59 17.88 3.73
CA LEU A 167 10.53 16.96 4.88
C LEU A 167 9.79 15.66 4.56
N SER A 168 8.75 15.69 3.72
CA SER A 168 7.96 14.49 3.40
C SER A 168 8.72 13.49 2.55
N ILE A 169 9.76 13.91 1.81
CA ILE A 169 10.60 13.01 1.01
C ILE A 169 11.33 11.99 1.90
N PRO A 170 12.23 12.35 2.84
CA PRO A 170 12.86 11.38 3.73
C PRO A 170 11.84 10.66 4.61
N TRP A 171 10.72 11.32 4.97
CA TRP A 171 9.65 10.69 5.74
C TRP A 171 8.98 9.53 4.99
N ALA A 172 8.79 9.66 3.67
CA ALA A 172 8.25 8.60 2.83
C ALA A 172 9.17 7.36 2.80
N PHE A 173 10.49 7.57 2.79
CA PHE A 173 11.44 6.46 2.96
C PHE A 173 11.31 5.83 4.36
N SER A 174 11.16 6.66 5.40
CA SER A 174 11.03 6.21 6.78
C SER A 174 9.78 5.36 7.04
N ILE A 175 8.61 5.66 6.44
CA ILE A 175 7.42 4.81 6.63
C ILE A 175 7.66 3.38 6.11
N HIS A 176 8.41 3.24 5.01
CA HIS A 176 8.77 1.95 4.45
C HIS A 176 9.80 1.21 5.26
N THR A 177 10.89 1.89 5.59
CA THR A 177 11.99 1.30 6.33
C THR A 177 11.54 0.88 7.73
N SER A 178 10.76 1.71 8.43
CA SER A 178 10.23 1.36 9.76
C SER A 178 9.28 0.16 9.69
N THR A 179 8.42 0.09 8.67
CA THR A 179 7.51 -1.05 8.48
C THR A 179 8.29 -2.33 8.16
N ALA A 180 9.33 -2.25 7.31
CA ALA A 180 10.21 -3.37 7.04
C ALA A 180 10.91 -3.88 8.31
N PHE A 181 11.34 -2.96 9.19
CA PHE A 181 11.98 -3.29 10.46
C PHE A 181 11.05 -3.92 11.50
N VAL A 182 9.73 -3.74 11.38
CA VAL A 182 8.76 -4.51 12.18
C VAL A 182 8.92 -6.02 11.93
N PHE A 183 9.22 -6.40 10.69
CA PHE A 183 9.42 -7.81 10.31
C PHE A 183 10.88 -8.24 10.49
N ALA A 184 11.82 -7.47 9.93
CA ALA A 184 13.24 -7.82 9.96
C ALA A 184 13.86 -7.80 11.36
N GLY A 185 13.21 -7.17 12.34
CA GLY A 185 13.63 -7.16 13.74
C GLY A 185 13.24 -8.40 14.53
N LEU A 186 12.54 -9.38 13.95
CA LEU A 186 12.02 -10.56 14.66
C LEU A 186 13.02 -11.73 14.65
N PRO A 187 13.61 -12.11 15.80
CA PRO A 187 14.54 -13.23 15.87
C PRO A 187 13.85 -14.56 15.52
N GLY A 188 14.59 -15.46 14.86
CA GLY A 188 14.11 -16.80 14.51
C GLY A 188 13.17 -16.86 13.29
N ARG A 189 12.89 -15.72 12.64
CA ARG A 189 12.07 -15.64 11.42
C ARG A 189 12.95 -15.31 10.21
N HIS A 190 13.70 -16.31 9.73
CA HIS A 190 14.76 -16.15 8.73
C HIS A 190 14.30 -15.55 7.39
N PHE A 191 13.05 -15.80 6.97
CA PHE A 191 12.47 -15.15 5.79
C PHE A 191 12.37 -13.63 5.95
N TRP A 192 12.15 -13.14 7.17
CA TRP A 192 12.09 -11.71 7.43
C TRP A 192 13.40 -11.09 7.86
N LEU A 193 14.19 -11.84 8.63
CA LEU A 193 15.47 -11.42 9.20
C LEU A 193 16.55 -11.32 8.13
N SER A 194 16.42 -10.31 7.26
CA SER A 194 17.33 -10.05 6.15
C SER A 194 17.56 -8.55 5.97
N ALA A 195 18.81 -8.18 5.68
CA ALA A 195 19.18 -6.78 5.45
C ALA A 195 18.51 -6.20 4.18
N ILE A 196 18.14 -7.05 3.21
CA ILE A 196 17.47 -6.61 1.97
C ILE A 196 15.99 -6.26 2.19
N MET A 197 15.42 -6.58 3.36
CA MET A 197 13.99 -6.38 3.64
C MET A 197 13.56 -4.92 3.47
N ALA A 198 14.34 -3.97 4.01
CA ALA A 198 14.02 -2.54 3.85
C ALA A 198 14.12 -2.06 2.39
N PRO A 199 15.21 -2.33 1.64
CA PRO A 199 15.27 -2.08 0.20
C PRO A 199 14.12 -2.70 -0.60
N ARG A 200 13.72 -3.94 -0.30
CA ARG A 200 12.61 -4.64 -0.96
C ARG A 200 11.26 -3.98 -0.65
N PHE A 201 11.09 -3.49 0.58
CA PHE A 201 9.91 -2.72 0.94
C PHE A 201 9.79 -1.40 0.18
N LEU A 202 10.92 -0.71 -0.04
CA LEU A 202 10.98 0.54 -0.80
C LEU A 202 10.71 0.31 -2.29
N SER A 203 11.36 -0.67 -2.92
CA SER A 203 11.19 -0.92 -4.36
C SER A 203 9.77 -1.35 -4.72
N SER A 204 9.15 -2.21 -3.91
CA SER A 204 7.73 -2.59 -4.07
C SER A 204 6.78 -1.40 -3.86
N ALA A 205 7.08 -0.48 -2.96
CA ALA A 205 6.27 0.73 -2.76
C ALA A 205 6.36 1.69 -3.94
N PHE A 206 7.57 1.88 -4.47
CA PHE A 206 7.83 2.79 -5.58
C PHE A 206 7.28 2.31 -6.93
N CYS A 207 6.89 1.04 -7.05
CA CYS A 207 6.13 0.56 -8.20
C CYS A 207 4.61 0.50 -7.93
N SER A 208 4.18 -0.05 -6.78
CA SER A 208 2.75 -0.24 -6.48
C SER A 208 1.99 1.07 -6.21
N GLY A 209 2.57 2.00 -5.45
CA GLY A 209 1.94 3.30 -5.17
C GLY A 209 1.68 4.13 -6.43
N PRO A 210 2.69 4.35 -7.30
CA PRO A 210 2.49 5.03 -8.57
C PRO A 210 1.59 4.27 -9.55
N ALA A 211 1.60 2.94 -9.56
CA ALA A 211 0.68 2.14 -10.37
C ALA A 211 -0.78 2.32 -9.92
N PHE A 212 -1.03 2.39 -8.61
CA PHE A 212 -2.35 2.70 -8.07
C PHE A 212 -2.79 4.13 -8.38
N LEU A 213 -1.89 5.10 -8.25
CA LEU A 213 -2.14 6.48 -8.66
C LEU A 213 -2.46 6.58 -10.16
N PHE A 214 -1.71 5.86 -11.01
CA PHE A 214 -1.95 5.80 -12.44
C PHE A 214 -3.37 5.29 -12.73
N ILE A 215 -3.75 4.14 -12.18
CA ILE A 215 -5.08 3.55 -12.40
C ILE A 215 -6.19 4.48 -11.91
N THR A 216 -6.04 5.06 -10.72
CA THR A 216 -7.05 6.01 -10.20
C THR A 216 -7.16 7.25 -11.07
N CYS A 217 -6.06 7.81 -11.56
CA CYS A 217 -6.08 8.90 -12.55
C CYS A 217 -6.78 8.50 -13.86
N MET A 218 -6.55 7.30 -14.37
CA MET A 218 -7.22 6.80 -15.58
C MET A 218 -8.72 6.57 -15.36
N ILE A 219 -9.12 6.12 -14.17
CA ILE A 219 -10.54 6.05 -13.79
C ILE A 219 -11.13 7.45 -13.75
N MET A 220 -10.46 8.42 -13.11
CA MET A 220 -10.94 9.81 -13.04
C MET A 220 -11.04 10.47 -14.42
N LYS A 221 -10.15 10.14 -15.37
CA LYS A 221 -10.23 10.58 -16.77
C LYS A 221 -11.52 10.08 -17.46
N LYS A 222 -12.04 8.92 -17.06
CA LYS A 222 -13.27 8.34 -17.63
C LYS A 222 -14.54 8.81 -16.94
N VAL A 223 -14.53 8.97 -15.61
CA VAL A 223 -15.75 9.24 -14.83
C VAL A 223 -15.93 10.71 -14.44
N SER A 224 -14.96 11.56 -14.76
CA SER A 224 -15.00 12.99 -14.44
C SER A 224 -14.44 13.81 -15.60
N SER A 225 -14.50 15.14 -15.49
CA SER A 225 -13.89 16.06 -16.47
C SER A 225 -12.38 16.28 -16.22
N PHE A 226 -11.78 15.59 -15.25
CA PHE A 226 -10.36 15.72 -14.96
C PHE A 226 -9.53 14.92 -15.95
N ASP A 227 -8.72 15.60 -16.76
CA ASP A 227 -7.65 14.96 -17.50
C ASP A 227 -6.37 14.98 -16.65
N PRO A 228 -5.74 13.84 -16.34
CA PRO A 228 -4.45 13.79 -15.65
C PRO A 228 -3.29 14.20 -16.54
N GLY A 229 -3.44 14.25 -17.87
CA GLY A 229 -2.45 14.58 -18.89
C GLY A 229 -1.53 13.43 -19.31
N ASP A 230 -1.36 13.24 -20.61
CA ASP A 230 -0.68 12.07 -21.18
C ASP A 230 0.83 12.03 -20.92
N GLU A 231 1.50 13.19 -20.90
CA GLU A 231 2.95 13.29 -20.73
C GLU A 231 3.39 12.74 -19.38
N GLN A 232 2.84 13.29 -18.31
CA GLN A 232 3.08 12.86 -16.94
C GLN A 232 2.67 11.41 -16.71
N MET A 233 1.62 10.93 -17.37
CA MET A 233 1.19 9.54 -17.22
C MET A 233 2.16 8.55 -17.87
N LYS A 234 2.72 8.90 -19.04
CA LYS A 234 3.78 8.11 -19.68
C LYS A 234 5.09 8.17 -18.90
N THR A 235 5.44 9.34 -18.35
CA THR A 235 6.61 9.50 -17.47
C THR A 235 6.47 8.66 -16.20
N LEU A 236 5.29 8.67 -15.57
CA LEU A 236 5.00 7.82 -14.41
C LEU A 236 5.14 6.33 -14.75
N GLY A 237 4.71 5.91 -15.94
CA GLY A 237 4.94 4.55 -16.43
C GLY A 237 6.42 4.17 -16.49
N GLY A 238 7.30 5.10 -16.86
CA GLY A 238 8.76 4.90 -16.80
C GLY A 238 9.27 4.68 -15.38
N ILE A 239 8.80 5.48 -14.42
CA ILE A 239 9.15 5.34 -13.00
C ILE A 239 8.71 3.97 -12.48
N ILE A 240 7.47 3.56 -12.78
CA ILE A 240 6.94 2.24 -12.41
C ILE A 240 7.79 1.12 -12.98
N ALA A 241 8.21 1.23 -14.25
CA ALA A 241 9.05 0.23 -14.89
C ALA A 241 10.38 0.02 -14.18
N TYR A 242 11.11 1.11 -13.91
CA TYR A 242 12.39 1.01 -13.20
C TYR A 242 12.22 0.45 -11.78
N ALA A 243 11.23 0.94 -11.04
CA ALA A 243 10.96 0.45 -9.69
C ALA A 243 10.57 -1.04 -9.67
N PHE A 244 9.77 -1.49 -10.65
CA PHE A 244 9.33 -2.89 -10.73
C PHE A 244 10.46 -3.86 -11.15
N ILE A 245 11.35 -3.43 -12.05
CA ILE A 245 12.56 -4.17 -12.40
C ILE A 245 13.44 -4.33 -11.15
N ILE A 246 13.69 -3.25 -10.41
CA ILE A 246 14.48 -3.28 -9.17
C ILE A 246 13.81 -4.16 -8.11
N ASN A 247 12.49 -4.09 -7.96
CA ASN A 247 11.73 -4.94 -7.05
C ASN A 247 11.91 -6.43 -7.37
N THR A 248 11.78 -6.78 -8.65
CA THR A 248 11.98 -8.17 -9.09
C THR A 248 13.42 -8.61 -8.87
N PHE A 249 14.40 -7.74 -9.17
CA PHE A 249 15.81 -8.02 -8.92
C PHE A 249 16.09 -8.29 -7.44
N PHE A 250 15.58 -7.47 -6.51
CA PHE A 250 15.76 -7.69 -5.08
C PHE A 250 15.13 -9.00 -4.59
N PHE A 251 13.96 -9.37 -5.13
CA PHE A 251 13.38 -10.69 -4.85
C PHE A 251 14.29 -11.83 -5.32
N MET A 252 14.87 -11.71 -6.52
CA MET A 252 15.81 -12.71 -7.05
C MET A 252 17.11 -12.79 -6.24
N VAL A 253 17.61 -11.67 -5.72
CA VAL A 253 18.78 -11.64 -4.82
C VAL A 253 18.48 -12.36 -3.51
N GLU A 254 17.26 -12.19 -2.98
CA GLU A 254 16.82 -12.88 -1.77
C GLU A 254 16.72 -14.40 -1.98
N LEU A 255 16.11 -14.83 -3.10
CA LEU A 255 16.11 -16.23 -3.52
C LEU A 255 17.53 -16.78 -3.65
N PHE A 256 18.39 -16.09 -4.40
CA PHE A 256 19.79 -16.50 -4.57
C PHE A 256 20.48 -16.68 -3.22
N THR A 257 20.34 -15.71 -2.31
CA THR A 257 20.99 -15.75 -0.99
C THR A 257 20.48 -16.91 -0.15
N ALA A 258 19.16 -17.12 -0.12
CA ALA A 258 18.53 -18.22 0.61
C ALA A 258 19.07 -19.59 0.15
N PHE A 259 19.01 -19.86 -1.16
CA PHE A 259 19.42 -21.15 -1.72
C PHE A 259 20.94 -21.35 -1.78
N TYR A 260 21.72 -20.29 -2.01
CA TYR A 260 23.18 -20.37 -2.04
C TYR A 260 23.76 -20.70 -0.66
N SER A 261 23.15 -20.17 0.41
CA SER A 261 23.60 -20.43 1.79
C SER A 261 23.44 -21.88 2.23
N SER A 262 22.56 -22.65 1.59
CA SER A 262 22.18 -24.02 1.97
C SER A 262 21.68 -24.14 3.43
N ILE A 263 21.18 -23.05 4.01
CA ILE A 263 20.60 -23.03 5.36
C ILE A 263 19.11 -23.39 5.23
N PRO A 264 18.63 -24.52 5.78
CA PRO A 264 17.24 -24.94 5.65
C PRO A 264 16.25 -23.87 6.10
N GLN A 265 16.53 -23.20 7.23
CA GLN A 265 15.65 -22.17 7.76
C GLN A 265 15.49 -20.95 6.84
N ALA A 266 16.46 -20.67 5.96
CA ALA A 266 16.35 -19.61 4.95
C ALA A 266 15.66 -20.11 3.67
N MET A 267 15.83 -21.38 3.31
CA MET A 267 15.28 -21.99 2.09
C MET A 267 13.81 -22.41 2.24
N ASP A 268 13.46 -23.04 3.37
CA ASP A 268 12.17 -23.70 3.59
C ASP A 268 10.96 -22.78 3.39
N PRO A 269 10.98 -21.49 3.81
CA PRO A 269 9.90 -20.55 3.48
C PRO A 269 9.65 -20.42 1.98
N PHE A 270 10.71 -20.33 1.18
CA PHE A 270 10.60 -20.25 -0.28
C PHE A 270 10.15 -21.58 -0.89
N ILE A 271 10.65 -22.71 -0.38
CA ILE A 271 10.23 -24.04 -0.82
C ILE A 271 8.73 -24.23 -0.56
N TYR A 272 8.27 -23.93 0.65
CA TYR A 272 6.84 -23.97 1.00
C TYR A 272 6.00 -23.08 0.07
N LEU A 273 6.42 -21.84 -0.13
CA LEU A 273 5.71 -20.85 -0.95
C LEU A 273 5.58 -21.26 -2.43
N PHE A 274 6.61 -21.86 -3.04
CA PHE A 274 6.64 -22.12 -4.50
C PHE A 274 6.39 -23.58 -4.90
N THR A 275 6.74 -24.55 -4.06
CA THR A 275 6.64 -25.98 -4.36
C THR A 275 5.89 -26.78 -3.31
N GLY A 276 5.62 -26.19 -2.14
CA GLY A 276 5.08 -26.87 -0.98
C GLY A 276 6.18 -27.54 -0.15
N LEU A 277 5.85 -27.85 1.11
CA LEU A 277 6.76 -28.45 2.09
C LEU A 277 5.98 -29.41 2.99
N HIS A 278 6.51 -30.60 3.25
CA HIS A 278 5.87 -31.64 4.10
C HIS A 278 4.41 -31.99 3.71
N GLY A 279 4.06 -31.94 2.43
CA GLY A 279 2.71 -32.21 1.94
C GLY A 279 1.74 -31.03 2.02
N HIS A 280 2.19 -29.88 2.50
CA HIS A 280 1.45 -28.62 2.56
C HIS A 280 1.86 -27.68 1.42
N GLY A 281 0.93 -26.86 0.93
CA GLY A 281 1.16 -26.07 -0.28
C GLY A 281 0.07 -25.04 -0.60
N GLY A 282 -0.69 -24.57 0.40
CA GLY A 282 -1.81 -23.65 0.20
C GLY A 282 -1.44 -22.34 -0.52
N PHE A 283 -0.18 -21.90 -0.44
CA PHE A 283 0.32 -20.70 -1.11
C PHE A 283 0.90 -20.94 -2.51
N VAL A 284 1.11 -22.19 -2.93
CA VAL A 284 1.72 -22.52 -4.22
C VAL A 284 0.93 -21.90 -5.41
N PRO A 285 -0.41 -22.03 -5.49
CA PRO A 285 -1.16 -21.42 -6.59
C PRO A 285 -1.04 -19.89 -6.62
N TRP A 286 -0.98 -19.26 -5.45
CA TRP A 286 -0.81 -17.82 -5.33
C TRP A 286 0.56 -17.38 -5.83
N MET A 287 1.63 -18.04 -5.41
CA MET A 287 2.98 -17.66 -5.82
C MET A 287 3.23 -17.86 -7.31
N TRP A 288 2.66 -18.91 -7.93
CA TRP A 288 2.72 -19.04 -9.40
C TRP A 288 1.87 -17.99 -10.13
N THR A 289 0.75 -17.57 -9.55
CA THR A 289 -0.02 -16.42 -10.06
C THR A 289 0.80 -15.13 -9.96
N TYR A 290 1.53 -14.93 -8.86
CA TYR A 290 2.50 -13.83 -8.72
C TYR A 290 3.56 -13.86 -9.82
N VAL A 291 4.17 -15.02 -10.11
CA VAL A 291 5.18 -15.14 -11.18
C VAL A 291 4.58 -14.78 -12.54
N PHE A 292 3.40 -15.29 -12.87
CA PHE A 292 2.71 -14.98 -14.12
C PHE A 292 2.51 -13.47 -14.29
N PHE A 293 1.90 -12.80 -13.30
CA PHE A 293 1.68 -11.35 -13.38
C PHE A 293 2.97 -10.54 -13.35
N THR A 294 4.01 -11.04 -12.68
CA THR A 294 5.35 -10.41 -12.70
C THR A 294 5.93 -10.43 -14.10
N ILE A 295 5.90 -11.58 -14.79
CA ILE A 295 6.39 -11.72 -16.16
C ILE A 295 5.58 -10.84 -17.12
N CYS A 296 4.24 -10.89 -17.04
CA CYS A 296 3.38 -10.04 -17.86
C CYS A 296 3.67 -8.54 -17.65
N ALA A 297 3.79 -8.10 -16.39
CA ALA A 297 4.12 -6.72 -16.07
C ALA A 297 5.50 -6.31 -16.62
N LEU A 298 6.53 -7.15 -16.46
CA LEU A 298 7.86 -6.88 -16.99
C LEU A 298 7.86 -6.75 -18.52
N ILE A 299 7.21 -7.66 -19.23
CA ILE A 299 7.10 -7.59 -20.70
C ILE A 299 6.46 -6.26 -21.12
N LEU A 300 5.31 -5.91 -20.52
CA LEU A 300 4.57 -4.70 -20.88
C LEU A 300 5.30 -3.39 -20.48
N LEU A 301 6.11 -3.40 -19.42
CA LEU A 301 6.84 -2.22 -18.94
C LEU A 301 8.20 -2.04 -19.63
N ILE A 302 8.91 -3.12 -19.92
CA ILE A 302 10.22 -3.05 -20.58
C ILE A 302 10.08 -2.62 -22.04
N ILE A 303 9.06 -3.15 -22.74
CA ILE A 303 8.82 -2.82 -24.15
C ILE A 303 8.33 -1.35 -24.25
N PRO A 304 9.07 -0.44 -24.93
CA PRO A 304 8.71 0.97 -24.95
C PRO A 304 7.38 1.27 -25.65
N SER A 305 6.99 0.47 -26.65
CA SER A 305 5.73 0.66 -27.39
C SER A 305 4.51 0.39 -26.51
N THR A 306 4.56 -0.62 -25.64
CA THR A 306 3.48 -0.96 -24.71
C THR A 306 3.47 -0.02 -23.51
N ARG A 307 4.63 0.36 -22.97
CA ARG A 307 4.68 1.29 -21.83
C ARG A 307 4.27 2.73 -22.18
N ARG A 308 4.45 3.16 -23.44
CA ARG A 308 4.09 4.52 -23.89
C ARG A 308 2.63 4.65 -24.35
N ASN A 309 1.91 3.55 -24.49
CA ASN A 309 0.47 3.54 -24.75
C ASN A 309 -0.29 3.41 -23.42
N LEU A 310 -1.22 4.33 -23.15
CA LEU A 310 -1.92 4.43 -21.86
C LEU A 310 -2.82 3.22 -21.57
N GLU A 311 -3.35 2.55 -22.59
CA GLU A 311 -4.22 1.39 -22.42
C GLU A 311 -3.40 0.18 -21.98
N THR A 312 -2.32 -0.12 -22.71
CA THR A 312 -1.39 -1.20 -22.36
C THR A 312 -0.65 -0.92 -21.06
N LEU A 313 -0.33 0.35 -20.76
CA LEU A 313 0.20 0.75 -19.47
C LEU A 313 -0.81 0.55 -18.33
N THR A 314 -2.11 0.73 -18.57
CA THR A 314 -3.16 0.42 -17.58
C THR A 314 -3.16 -1.07 -17.25
N VAL A 315 -3.08 -1.93 -18.27
CA VAL A 315 -2.96 -3.39 -18.08
C VAL A 315 -1.69 -3.74 -17.32
N ALA A 316 -0.55 -3.13 -17.67
CA ALA A 316 0.71 -3.31 -16.98
C ALA A 316 0.64 -2.91 -15.49
N CYS A 317 0.03 -1.76 -15.18
CA CYS A 317 -0.18 -1.33 -13.80
C CYS A 317 -1.08 -2.29 -13.03
N GLY A 318 -2.13 -2.82 -13.66
CA GLY A 318 -2.98 -3.86 -13.06
C GLY A 318 -2.18 -5.11 -12.71
N ALA A 319 -1.33 -5.58 -13.63
CA ALA A 319 -0.44 -6.71 -13.38
C ALA A 319 0.58 -6.44 -12.26
N VAL A 320 1.16 -5.24 -12.19
CA VAL A 320 2.04 -4.81 -11.07
C VAL A 320 1.29 -4.87 -9.74
N LEU A 321 0.07 -4.35 -9.67
CA LEU A 321 -0.69 -4.35 -8.43
C LEU A 321 -1.04 -5.77 -7.99
N ILE A 322 -1.52 -6.63 -8.89
CA ILE A 322 -1.84 -8.03 -8.57
C ILE A 322 -0.58 -8.78 -8.11
N SER A 323 0.53 -8.66 -8.84
CA SER A 323 1.81 -9.28 -8.47
C SER A 323 2.26 -8.83 -7.07
N THR A 324 2.40 -7.52 -6.86
CA THR A 324 2.90 -6.98 -5.59
C THR A 324 1.94 -7.23 -4.42
N TRP A 325 0.63 -7.28 -4.67
CA TRP A 325 -0.37 -7.63 -3.65
C TRP A 325 -0.26 -9.09 -3.24
N ILE A 326 -0.05 -10.02 -4.18
CA ILE A 326 0.17 -11.43 -3.83
C ILE A 326 1.47 -11.57 -3.04
N ASP A 327 2.59 -11.05 -3.56
CA ASP A 327 3.89 -11.18 -2.91
C ASP A 327 3.87 -10.61 -1.49
N LYS A 328 3.51 -9.34 -1.34
CA LYS A 328 3.62 -8.62 -0.06
C LYS A 328 2.35 -8.68 0.78
N GLY A 329 1.20 -8.48 0.14
CA GLY A 329 -0.09 -8.35 0.81
C GLY A 329 -0.69 -9.68 1.26
N LEU A 330 -0.38 -10.77 0.58
CA LEU A 330 -0.92 -12.10 0.87
C LEU A 330 0.14 -13.07 1.41
N SER A 331 1.28 -13.18 0.74
CA SER A 331 2.23 -14.29 0.97
C SER A 331 3.36 -13.97 1.94
N MET A 332 3.91 -12.76 1.91
CA MET A 332 5.12 -12.41 2.68
C MET A 332 4.91 -12.54 4.20
N VAL A 333 3.74 -12.20 4.72
CA VAL A 333 3.49 -12.27 6.17
C VAL A 333 3.32 -13.74 6.62
N PRO A 334 2.37 -14.53 6.09
CA PRO A 334 2.29 -15.95 6.43
C PRO A 334 3.56 -16.73 6.10
N GLY A 335 4.21 -16.45 4.97
CA GLY A 335 5.47 -17.09 4.55
C GLY A 335 6.63 -16.84 5.50
N GLY A 336 6.61 -15.75 6.28
CA GLY A 336 7.60 -15.55 7.34
C GLY A 336 7.34 -16.36 8.61
N PHE A 337 6.11 -16.83 8.79
CA PHE A 337 5.74 -17.74 9.87
C PHE A 337 5.90 -19.22 9.53
N ILE A 338 5.91 -19.57 8.23
CA ILE A 338 5.79 -20.94 7.75
C ILE A 338 7.06 -21.35 6.95
N PRO A 339 7.80 -22.38 7.38
CA PRO A 339 7.62 -23.15 8.61
C PRO A 339 7.95 -22.35 9.89
N ASP A 340 7.49 -22.86 11.03
CA ASP A 340 7.83 -22.31 12.34
C ASP A 340 9.33 -22.53 12.69
N PRO A 341 9.85 -21.94 13.78
CA PRO A 341 11.26 -22.12 14.17
C PRO A 341 11.67 -23.57 14.48
N PHE A 342 10.70 -24.49 14.64
CA PHE A 342 10.92 -25.92 14.85
C PHE A 342 10.80 -26.73 13.55
N GLY A 343 10.62 -26.08 12.40
CA GLY A 343 10.48 -26.72 11.09
C GLY A 343 9.09 -27.32 10.83
N LYS A 344 8.09 -27.02 11.68
CA LYS A 344 6.72 -27.50 11.50
C LYS A 344 5.94 -26.56 10.59
N VAL A 345 5.12 -27.15 9.73
CA VAL A 345 4.26 -26.39 8.80
C VAL A 345 2.86 -26.29 9.40
N PHE A 346 2.43 -25.07 9.68
CA PHE A 346 1.05 -24.74 10.08
C PHE A 346 0.47 -23.79 9.04
N GLU A 347 -0.45 -24.28 8.22
CA GLU A 347 -1.01 -23.46 7.15
C GLU A 347 -2.01 -22.43 7.69
N TYR A 348 -1.97 -21.23 7.10
CA TYR A 348 -2.92 -20.16 7.34
C TYR A 348 -3.75 -19.93 6.08
N SER A 349 -5.06 -19.80 6.26
CA SER A 349 -5.97 -19.33 5.23
C SER A 349 -6.95 -18.34 5.84
N PRO A 350 -7.17 -17.16 5.21
CA PRO A 350 -8.09 -16.18 5.75
C PRO A 350 -9.51 -16.72 5.78
N THR A 351 -10.18 -16.52 6.91
CA THR A 351 -11.60 -16.84 7.07
C THR A 351 -12.48 -15.85 6.32
N ALA A 352 -13.76 -16.22 6.13
CA ALA A 352 -14.75 -15.29 5.57
C ALA A 352 -14.88 -14.00 6.40
N ILE A 353 -14.71 -14.10 7.73
CA ILE A 353 -14.72 -12.95 8.65
C ILE A 353 -13.59 -11.98 8.31
N GLU A 354 -12.37 -12.49 8.15
CA GLU A 354 -11.22 -11.67 7.77
C GLU A 354 -11.39 -11.01 6.41
N ILE A 355 -11.93 -11.76 5.43
CA ILE A 355 -12.17 -11.26 4.07
C ILE A 355 -13.22 -10.14 4.10
N ILE A 356 -14.35 -10.32 4.78
CA ILE A 356 -15.42 -9.32 4.85
C ILE A 356 -14.94 -8.04 5.54
N ILE A 357 -14.20 -8.17 6.64
CA ILE A 357 -13.62 -7.01 7.34
C ILE A 357 -12.61 -6.29 6.42
N THR A 358 -11.76 -7.03 5.72
CA THR A 358 -10.78 -6.48 4.77
C THR A 358 -11.47 -5.70 3.64
N ILE A 359 -12.55 -6.25 3.07
CA ILE A 359 -13.37 -5.57 2.06
C ILE A 359 -14.00 -4.29 2.63
N GLY A 360 -14.47 -4.32 3.89
CA GLY A 360 -14.95 -3.14 4.59
C GLY A 360 -13.90 -2.03 4.75
N ILE A 361 -12.65 -2.41 5.06
CA ILE A 361 -11.53 -1.47 5.18
C ILE A 361 -11.15 -0.89 3.81
N TYR A 362 -11.14 -1.70 2.75
CA TYR A 362 -10.95 -1.19 1.39
C TYR A 362 -12.04 -0.19 1.02
N ALA A 363 -13.31 -0.49 1.34
CA ALA A 363 -14.41 0.45 1.11
C ALA A 363 -14.22 1.76 1.89
N ALA A 364 -13.69 1.72 3.12
CA ALA A 364 -13.34 2.91 3.88
C ALA A 364 -12.24 3.75 3.19
N GLY A 365 -11.17 3.11 2.69
CA GLY A 365 -10.15 3.80 1.91
C GLY A 365 -10.69 4.41 0.61
N PHE A 366 -11.50 3.64 -0.14
CA PHE A 366 -12.18 4.12 -1.35
C PHE A 366 -13.16 5.25 -1.06
N PHE A 367 -13.81 5.26 0.10
CA PHE A 367 -14.66 6.36 0.54
C PHE A 367 -13.85 7.64 0.78
N VAL A 368 -12.76 7.55 1.55
CA VAL A 368 -11.89 8.70 1.84
C VAL A 368 -11.30 9.27 0.54
N ILE A 369 -10.71 8.43 -0.31
CA ILE A 369 -10.11 8.90 -1.56
C ILE A 369 -11.17 9.50 -2.49
N THR A 370 -12.39 8.94 -2.54
CA THR A 370 -13.50 9.49 -3.34
C THR A 370 -13.85 10.91 -2.87
N VAL A 371 -13.97 11.14 -1.57
CA VAL A 371 -14.28 12.46 -0.98
C VAL A 371 -13.16 13.46 -1.27
N LEU A 372 -11.90 13.06 -1.06
CA LEU A 372 -10.73 13.92 -1.29
C LEU A 372 -10.54 14.25 -2.78
N PHE A 373 -10.65 13.26 -3.66
CA PHE A 373 -10.51 13.44 -5.11
C PHE A 373 -11.65 14.28 -5.67
N LYS A 374 -12.88 14.06 -5.21
CA LYS A 374 -14.03 14.88 -5.57
C LYS A 374 -13.78 16.35 -5.22
N THR A 375 -13.22 16.61 -4.04
CA THR A 375 -12.85 17.96 -3.59
C THR A 375 -11.77 18.56 -4.48
N ALA A 376 -10.67 17.84 -4.72
CA ALA A 376 -9.54 18.29 -5.55
C ALA A 376 -9.98 18.60 -6.99
N ILE A 377 -10.68 17.68 -7.63
CA ILE A 377 -11.10 17.80 -9.03
C ILE A 377 -12.12 18.92 -9.20
N SER A 378 -13.05 19.09 -8.26
CA SER A 378 -14.03 20.18 -8.34
C SER A 378 -13.36 21.55 -8.27
N ILE A 379 -12.26 21.68 -7.52
CA ILE A 379 -11.48 22.91 -7.43
C ILE A 379 -10.62 23.09 -8.69
N LYS A 380 -9.95 22.04 -9.17
CA LYS A 380 -9.19 22.12 -10.43
C LYS A 380 -10.08 22.49 -11.63
N LYS A 381 -11.37 22.10 -11.62
CA LYS A 381 -12.37 22.52 -12.61
C LYS A 381 -12.81 23.99 -12.46
N GLU A 382 -12.76 24.57 -11.28
CA GLU A 382 -13.07 25.99 -11.07
C GLU A 382 -11.98 26.90 -11.66
N ILE A 383 -10.75 26.38 -11.79
CA ILE A 383 -9.57 27.11 -12.26
C ILE A 383 -9.36 26.95 -13.78
N ALA A 384 -9.81 25.83 -14.36
CA ALA A 384 -9.70 25.51 -15.79
C ALA A 384 -10.88 26.08 -16.58
#